data_AF-A0A7Y3H0F3-F1
#
_entry.id   AF-A0A7Y3H0F3-F1
#
_cell.length_a   1.000
_cell.length_b   1.000
_cell.length_c   1.000
_cell.angle_alpha   90.00
_cell.angle_beta   90.00
_cell.angle_gamma   90.00
#
_symmetry.space_group_name_H-M   'P 1'
#
loop_
_entity.id
_entity.type
_entity.pdbx_description
1 polymer ?
#
loop_
_entity_poly.entity_id
_entity_poly.type
_entity_poly.pdbx_seq_one_letter_code
_entity_poly.pdbx_strand_id
1 'polypeptide(L)'
;EHKSLTLAGDTQQHIVQGSGFTSWESFFHSLGIGGTEVSTLQVSYRSSRPITEFSLAVLGDARDPDSQVTTTREGPAVECFQFTDEGACVAFLSEALIALGDEEPLASIALLTPSPETSELYWRGLSQSEVPRLRHVKEQDFRFSPGIEITEIEQAKGLEFDYVILLDTDDSSFPDNLAHRRLLHVGATRAIHQLWLMHTSPVSPIVASAMASARGADPRSDERA
;
A
#
# COMPACT_ATOMS: atom_id res chain seq x y z
N GLU A 1 32.47 -0.89 27.84
CA GLU A 1 31.08 -0.66 27.38
C GLU A 1 30.74 -1.68 26.31
N HIS A 2 29.65 -2.43 26.49
CA HIS A 2 29.15 -3.31 25.43
C HIS A 2 28.21 -2.49 24.54
N LYS A 3 28.53 -2.42 23.24
CA LYS A 3 27.68 -1.78 22.23
C LYS A 3 26.69 -2.83 21.73
N SER A 4 25.40 -2.57 21.88
CA SER A 4 24.32 -3.36 21.28
C SER A 4 23.65 -2.58 20.16
N LEU A 5 23.27 -3.27 19.09
CA LEU A 5 22.52 -2.73 17.97
C LEU A 5 21.29 -3.61 17.74
N THR A 6 20.11 -3.01 17.59
CA THR A 6 18.88 -3.70 17.22
C THR A 6 18.43 -3.17 15.87
N LEU A 7 18.27 -4.07 14.90
CA LEU A 7 17.79 -3.75 13.56
C LEU A 7 16.42 -4.40 13.38
N ALA A 8 15.47 -3.63 12.87
CA ALA A 8 14.13 -4.10 12.54
C ALA A 8 13.75 -3.57 11.15
N GLY A 9 13.10 -4.40 10.35
CA GLY A 9 12.68 -4.04 9.01
C GLY A 9 12.15 -5.25 8.25
N ASP A 10 11.45 -4.97 7.17
CA ASP A 10 10.86 -5.98 6.28
C ASP A 10 11.60 -5.96 4.95
N THR A 11 12.22 -7.10 4.59
CA THR A 11 12.98 -7.26 3.34
C THR A 11 12.10 -7.15 2.10
N GLN A 12 10.78 -7.32 2.25
CA GLN A 12 9.80 -7.21 1.16
C GLN A 12 9.34 -5.76 0.93
N GLN A 13 9.65 -4.82 1.85
CA GLN A 13 9.33 -3.38 1.74
C GLN A 13 10.49 -2.54 1.14
N HIS A 14 11.36 -3.15 0.34
CA HIS A 14 12.48 -2.46 -0.30
C HIS A 14 12.06 -1.76 -1.60
N ILE A 15 12.24 -0.43 -1.65
CA ILE A 15 11.88 0.41 -2.81
C ILE A 15 13.10 0.69 -3.71
N VAL A 16 14.28 0.92 -3.12
CA VAL A 16 15.49 1.32 -3.86
C VAL A 16 16.14 0.13 -4.56
N GLN A 17 16.39 0.26 -5.87
CA GLN A 17 17.18 -0.72 -6.62
C GLN A 17 18.67 -0.67 -6.22
N GLY A 18 19.25 -1.83 -5.89
CA GLY A 18 20.69 -1.98 -5.62
C GLY A 18 21.13 -1.90 -4.16
N SER A 19 20.23 -1.67 -3.20
CA SER A 19 20.54 -1.60 -1.75
C SER A 19 19.77 -2.60 -0.88
N GLY A 20 19.02 -3.52 -1.48
CA GLY A 20 18.28 -4.54 -0.74
C GLY A 20 19.12 -5.78 -0.47
N PHE A 21 19.28 -6.17 0.79
CA PHE A 21 19.68 -7.54 1.12
C PHE A 21 18.44 -8.44 1.10
N THR A 22 18.59 -9.68 0.65
CA THR A 22 17.52 -10.68 0.57
C THR A 22 17.31 -11.45 1.86
N SER A 23 18.33 -11.50 2.74
CA SER A 23 18.24 -12.15 4.04
C SER A 23 19.05 -11.40 5.10
N TRP A 24 18.48 -11.24 6.29
CA TRP A 24 19.13 -10.58 7.43
C TRP A 24 20.43 -11.31 7.82
N GLU A 25 20.46 -12.63 7.67
CA GLU A 25 21.63 -13.49 7.93
C GLU A 25 22.79 -13.12 7.00
N SER A 26 22.52 -12.94 5.71
CA SER A 26 23.53 -12.56 4.72
C SER A 26 24.09 -11.16 4.98
N PHE A 27 23.23 -10.24 5.43
CA PHE A 27 23.61 -8.88 5.81
C PHE A 27 24.50 -8.87 7.06
N PHE A 28 24.12 -9.57 8.12
CA PHE A 28 24.92 -9.69 9.35
C PHE A 28 26.27 -10.38 9.11
N HIS A 29 26.28 -11.43 8.28
CA HIS A 29 27.51 -12.09 7.86
C HIS A 29 28.44 -11.12 7.13
N SER A 30 27.91 -10.31 6.22
CA SER A 30 28.69 -9.32 5.45
C SER A 30 29.30 -8.22 6.35
N LEU A 31 28.64 -7.89 7.46
CA LEU A 31 29.13 -6.92 8.44
C LEU A 31 30.11 -7.51 9.46
N GLY A 32 30.35 -8.83 9.44
CA GLY A 32 31.23 -9.51 10.40
C GLY A 32 30.71 -9.51 11.84
N ILE A 33 29.38 -9.34 12.03
CA ILE A 33 28.75 -9.32 13.35
C ILE A 33 28.37 -10.77 13.72
N GLY A 34 28.97 -11.31 14.78
CA GLY A 34 28.67 -12.65 15.29
C GLY A 34 27.50 -12.68 16.28
N GLY A 35 26.43 -13.41 15.92
CA GLY A 35 25.18 -13.56 16.70
C GLY A 35 24.25 -12.34 16.57
N THR A 36 22.92 -12.45 16.57
CA THR A 36 22.08 -13.16 17.55
C THR A 36 20.64 -13.24 17.00
N GLU A 37 20.00 -14.41 17.12
CA GLU A 37 18.55 -14.69 16.90
C GLU A 37 17.77 -13.74 15.97
N VAL A 38 17.65 -14.09 14.68
CA VAL A 38 16.68 -13.45 13.77
C VAL A 38 15.31 -14.02 14.12
N SER A 39 14.48 -13.22 14.80
CA SER A 39 13.08 -13.57 15.06
C SER A 39 12.19 -12.83 14.06
N THR A 40 11.62 -13.57 13.13
CA THR A 40 10.67 -13.01 12.16
C THR A 40 9.29 -12.90 12.81
N LEU A 41 8.77 -11.68 12.89
CA LEU A 41 7.43 -11.43 13.41
C LEU A 41 6.41 -11.75 12.32
N GLN A 42 5.86 -12.96 12.37
CA GLN A 42 4.95 -13.51 11.36
C GLN A 42 3.48 -13.10 11.56
N VAL A 43 3.15 -12.36 12.61
CA VAL A 43 1.77 -11.91 12.84
C VAL A 43 1.62 -10.45 12.45
N SER A 44 0.81 -10.19 11.42
CA SER A 44 0.40 -8.83 11.06
C SER A 44 -0.83 -8.46 11.87
N TYR A 45 -0.65 -7.66 12.92
CA TYR A 45 -1.74 -7.08 13.70
C TYR A 45 -2.30 -5.79 13.06
N ARG A 46 -1.67 -5.33 11.98
CA ARG A 46 -1.81 -3.98 11.45
C ARG A 46 -2.97 -3.86 10.47
N SER A 47 -2.92 -4.66 9.41
CA SER A 47 -3.88 -4.63 8.30
C SER A 47 -4.89 -5.77 8.40
N SER A 48 -6.06 -5.56 7.80
CA SER A 48 -7.07 -6.61 7.69
C SER A 48 -6.60 -7.79 6.84
N ARG A 49 -7.27 -8.93 6.98
CA ARG A 49 -7.03 -10.14 6.18
C ARG A 49 -7.10 -9.88 4.68
N PRO A 50 -8.15 -9.23 4.13
CA PRO A 50 -8.19 -8.96 2.69
C PRO A 50 -7.03 -8.08 2.20
N ILE A 51 -6.61 -7.08 2.98
CA ILE A 51 -5.46 -6.21 2.63
C ILE A 51 -4.15 -7.01 2.65
N THR A 52 -3.97 -7.84 3.68
CA THR A 52 -2.77 -8.68 3.82
C THR A 52 -2.67 -9.68 2.67
N GLU A 53 -3.75 -10.41 2.38
CA GLU A 53 -3.83 -11.36 1.26
C GLU A 53 -3.53 -10.69 -0.09
N PHE A 54 -4.16 -9.53 -0.35
CA PHE A 54 -3.88 -8.75 -1.56
C PHE A 54 -2.41 -8.33 -1.65
N SER A 55 -1.86 -7.77 -0.57
CA SER A 55 -0.47 -7.28 -0.55
C SER A 55 0.56 -8.39 -0.80
N LEU A 56 0.31 -9.60 -0.31
CA LEU A 56 1.17 -10.77 -0.56
C LEU A 56 0.99 -11.29 -1.98
N ALA A 57 -0.23 -11.31 -2.51
CA ALA A 57 -0.52 -11.76 -3.87
C ALA A 57 0.16 -10.84 -4.92
N VAL A 58 0.22 -9.53 -4.65
CA VAL A 58 0.95 -8.56 -5.49
C VAL A 58 2.42 -8.95 -5.69
N LEU A 59 3.08 -9.55 -4.69
CA LEU A 59 4.48 -9.96 -4.79
C LEU A 59 4.70 -11.15 -5.74
N GLY A 60 3.67 -11.97 -6.00
CA GLY A 60 3.77 -13.15 -6.86
C GLY A 60 4.93 -14.07 -6.43
N ASP A 61 5.77 -14.46 -7.39
CA ASP A 61 6.95 -15.33 -7.15
C ASP A 61 8.05 -14.69 -6.28
N ALA A 62 7.98 -13.37 -6.06
CA ALA A 62 8.91 -12.66 -5.19
C ALA A 62 8.53 -12.75 -3.71
N ARG A 63 7.38 -13.33 -3.40
CA ARG A 63 6.96 -13.62 -2.04
C ARG A 63 7.95 -14.61 -1.40
N ASP A 64 8.40 -14.28 -0.20
CA ASP A 64 9.16 -15.24 0.61
C ASP A 64 8.26 -16.44 0.98
N PRO A 65 8.61 -17.68 0.56
CA PRO A 65 7.81 -18.87 0.84
C PRO A 65 7.68 -19.17 2.35
N ASP A 66 8.62 -18.69 3.17
CA ASP A 66 8.59 -18.85 4.62
C ASP A 66 7.82 -17.72 5.33
N SER A 67 7.35 -16.71 4.57
CA SER A 67 6.50 -15.64 5.09
C SER A 67 5.06 -16.13 5.25
N GLN A 68 4.80 -16.71 6.43
CA GLN A 68 3.48 -17.04 6.92
C GLN A 68 2.88 -15.84 7.66
N VAL A 69 2.54 -14.77 6.95
CA VAL A 69 1.85 -13.64 7.58
C VAL A 69 0.44 -14.08 7.97
N THR A 70 0.21 -14.27 9.26
CA THR A 70 -1.12 -14.51 9.82
C THR A 70 -1.66 -13.19 10.33
N THR A 71 -2.89 -12.83 9.95
CA THR A 71 -3.60 -11.68 10.53
C THR A 71 -4.86 -12.16 11.22
N THR A 72 -5.13 -11.58 12.38
CA THR A 72 -6.30 -11.88 13.20
C THR A 72 -7.44 -10.88 12.99
N ARG A 73 -7.25 -9.93 12.06
CA ARG A 73 -8.15 -8.80 11.86
C ARG A 73 -8.97 -8.99 10.59
N GLU A 74 -10.27 -9.19 10.72
CA GLU A 74 -11.18 -9.14 9.59
C GLU A 74 -11.45 -7.68 9.18
N GLY A 75 -11.89 -7.49 7.94
CA GLY A 75 -12.19 -6.19 7.39
C GLY A 75 -12.90 -6.27 6.04
N PRO A 76 -13.24 -5.12 5.46
CA PRO A 76 -13.82 -5.06 4.13
C PRO A 76 -12.84 -5.59 3.07
N ALA A 77 -13.40 -6.05 1.95
CA ALA A 77 -12.60 -6.48 0.81
C ALA A 77 -11.82 -5.30 0.21
N VAL A 78 -10.67 -5.59 -0.39
CA VAL A 78 -10.00 -4.64 -1.27
C VAL A 78 -10.90 -4.40 -2.48
N GLU A 79 -11.13 -3.14 -2.83
CA GLU A 79 -11.97 -2.76 -3.97
C GLU A 79 -11.12 -2.14 -5.08
N CYS A 80 -11.50 -2.40 -6.33
CA CYS A 80 -10.82 -1.88 -7.51
C CYS A 80 -11.85 -1.20 -8.42
N PHE A 81 -11.65 0.08 -8.69
CA PHE A 81 -12.54 0.93 -9.45
C PHE A 81 -11.91 1.35 -10.77
N GLN A 82 -12.67 1.21 -11.85
CA GLN A 82 -12.28 1.69 -13.17
C GLN A 82 -13.05 2.97 -13.51
N PHE A 83 -12.33 3.96 -13.99
CA PHE A 83 -12.89 5.23 -14.48
C PHE A 83 -12.57 5.42 -15.96
N THR A 84 -13.30 6.33 -16.62
CA THR A 84 -13.07 6.66 -18.03
C THR A 84 -11.85 7.52 -18.26
N ASP A 85 -11.55 8.38 -17.28
CA ASP A 85 -10.50 9.40 -17.30
C ASP A 85 -10.27 9.92 -15.88
N GLU A 86 -9.22 10.72 -15.70
CA GLU A 86 -8.83 11.26 -14.39
C GLU A 86 -9.87 12.23 -13.84
N GLY A 87 -10.61 12.94 -14.69
CA GLY A 87 -11.67 13.85 -14.27
C GLY A 87 -12.84 13.12 -13.62
N ALA A 88 -13.27 12.00 -14.21
CA ALA A 88 -14.27 11.11 -13.62
C ALA A 88 -13.80 10.50 -12.29
N CYS A 89 -12.53 10.10 -12.22
CA CYS A 89 -11.91 9.59 -10.99
C CYS A 89 -11.89 10.66 -9.89
N VAL A 90 -11.45 11.88 -10.20
CA VAL A 90 -11.45 13.03 -9.27
C VAL A 90 -12.86 13.34 -8.76
N ALA A 91 -13.86 13.36 -9.64
CA ALA A 91 -15.24 13.64 -9.25
C ALA A 91 -15.75 12.62 -8.21
N PHE A 92 -15.53 11.33 -8.48
CA PHE A 92 -15.88 10.27 -7.54
C PHE A 92 -15.10 10.39 -6.22
N LEU A 93 -13.79 10.61 -6.29
CA LEU A 93 -12.94 10.77 -5.11
C LEU A 93 -13.40 11.93 -4.24
N SER A 94 -13.72 13.08 -4.83
CA SER A 94 -14.21 14.24 -4.10
C SER A 94 -15.46 13.92 -3.29
N GLU A 95 -16.46 13.28 -3.92
CA GLU A 95 -17.70 12.87 -3.25
C GLU A 95 -17.43 11.86 -2.14
N ALA A 96 -16.63 10.82 -2.42
CA ALA A 96 -16.32 9.77 -1.46
C ALA A 96 -15.52 10.29 -0.25
N LEU A 97 -14.54 11.17 -0.48
CA LEU A 97 -13.69 11.74 0.57
C LEU A 97 -14.45 12.74 1.45
N ILE A 98 -15.39 13.50 0.89
CA ILE A 98 -16.27 14.38 1.68
C ILE A 98 -17.16 13.53 2.58
N ALA A 99 -17.85 12.53 2.01
CA ALA A 99 -18.71 11.63 2.79
C ALA A 99 -17.93 10.92 3.91
N LEU A 100 -16.75 10.37 3.58
CA LEU A 100 -15.90 9.71 4.57
C LEU A 100 -15.39 10.68 5.64
N GLY A 101 -15.07 11.92 5.29
CA GLY A 101 -14.62 12.94 6.24
C GLY A 101 -15.71 13.41 7.20
N ASP A 102 -16.98 13.30 6.80
CA ASP A 102 -18.16 13.59 7.62
C ASP A 102 -18.50 12.42 8.55
N GLU A 103 -18.42 11.18 8.03
CA GLU A 103 -18.69 9.95 8.79
C GLU A 103 -17.57 9.64 9.80
N GLU A 104 -16.31 9.83 9.39
CA GLU A 104 -15.12 9.50 10.18
C GLU A 104 -14.17 10.72 10.30
N PRO A 105 -14.53 11.77 11.08
CA PRO A 105 -13.76 13.02 11.12
C PRO A 105 -12.34 12.90 11.67
N LEU A 106 -12.03 11.78 12.33
CA LEU A 106 -10.73 11.48 12.93
C LEU A 106 -9.87 10.56 12.06
N ALA A 107 -10.38 10.09 10.92
CA ALA A 107 -9.65 9.19 10.05
C ALA A 107 -8.44 9.88 9.41
N SER A 108 -7.38 9.09 9.28
CA SER A 108 -6.22 9.37 8.45
C SER A 108 -6.39 8.69 7.09
N ILE A 109 -6.35 9.48 6.02
CA ILE A 109 -6.58 9.00 4.65
C ILE A 109 -5.38 9.35 3.79
N ALA A 110 -4.81 8.36 3.10
CA ALA A 110 -3.74 8.57 2.13
C ALA A 110 -4.21 8.30 0.69
N LEU A 111 -3.98 9.26 -0.19
CA LEU A 111 -4.04 9.10 -1.63
C LEU A 111 -2.61 8.89 -2.13
N LEU A 112 -2.29 7.68 -2.55
CA LEU A 112 -0.94 7.30 -2.94
C LEU A 112 -0.83 7.18 -4.46
N THR A 113 0.04 7.97 -5.07
CA THR A 113 0.25 8.01 -6.52
C THR A 113 1.59 7.36 -6.93
N PRO A 114 1.74 6.95 -8.20
CA PRO A 114 3.02 6.41 -8.69
C PRO A 114 4.06 7.50 -8.95
N SER A 115 3.66 8.76 -9.18
CA SER A 115 4.58 9.84 -9.53
C SER A 115 4.18 11.22 -9.00
N PRO A 116 5.10 12.19 -8.97
CA PRO A 116 4.79 13.56 -8.59
C PRO A 116 3.84 14.28 -9.54
N GLU A 117 3.89 13.95 -10.83
CA GLU A 117 3.00 14.53 -11.84
C GLU A 117 1.54 14.13 -11.59
N THR A 118 1.32 12.85 -11.29
CA THR A 118 0.00 12.31 -10.96
C THR A 118 -0.47 12.81 -9.59
N SER A 119 0.42 12.90 -8.59
CA SER A 119 0.14 13.51 -7.28
C SER A 119 -0.40 14.94 -7.43
N GLU A 120 0.31 15.78 -8.20
CA GLU A 120 -0.09 17.16 -8.44
C GLU A 120 -1.40 17.26 -9.23
N LEU A 121 -1.64 16.35 -10.20
CA LEU A 121 -2.89 16.30 -10.98
C LEU A 121 -4.10 16.07 -10.07
N TYR A 122 -4.08 15.00 -9.28
CA TYR A 122 -5.18 14.66 -8.38
C TYR A 122 -5.34 15.70 -7.28
N TRP A 123 -4.24 16.22 -6.73
CA TRP A 123 -4.29 17.27 -5.72
C TRP A 123 -5.00 18.53 -6.25
N ARG A 124 -4.68 18.96 -7.48
CA ARG A 124 -5.35 20.12 -8.09
C ARG A 124 -6.83 19.87 -8.32
N GLY A 125 -7.18 18.70 -8.85
CA GLY A 125 -8.57 18.32 -9.08
C GLY A 125 -9.39 18.35 -7.80
N LEU A 126 -8.89 17.69 -6.75
CA LEU A 126 -9.57 17.61 -5.44
C LEU A 126 -9.61 18.96 -4.71
N SER A 127 -8.58 19.79 -4.86
CA SER A 127 -8.55 21.14 -4.26
C SER A 127 -9.62 22.06 -4.85
N GLN A 128 -10.05 21.84 -6.09
CA GLN A 128 -11.15 22.58 -6.71
C GLN A 128 -12.53 22.13 -6.23
N SER A 129 -12.64 20.92 -5.65
CA SER A 129 -13.88 20.35 -5.13
C SER A 129 -14.10 20.60 -3.63
N GLU A 130 -13.31 21.49 -3.00
CA GLU A 130 -13.43 21.86 -1.58
C GLU A 130 -13.34 20.68 -0.59
N VAL A 131 -12.61 19.62 -0.95
CA VAL A 131 -12.38 18.46 -0.06
C VAL A 131 -11.70 18.92 1.25
N PRO A 132 -12.31 18.67 2.42
CA PRO A 132 -11.82 19.21 3.68
C PRO A 132 -10.51 18.56 4.10
N ARG A 133 -9.61 19.35 4.71
CA ARG A 133 -8.32 18.87 5.27
C ARG A 133 -7.42 18.15 4.26
N LEU A 134 -7.57 18.45 2.96
CA LEU A 134 -6.69 17.96 1.89
C LEU A 134 -5.32 18.64 1.95
N ARG A 135 -4.25 17.85 1.84
CA ARG A 135 -2.86 18.33 1.81
C ARG A 135 -2.04 17.58 0.78
N HIS A 136 -1.29 18.32 -0.03
CA HIS A 136 -0.23 17.75 -0.85
C HIS A 136 1.03 17.64 -0.01
N VAL A 137 1.46 16.41 0.31
CA VAL A 137 2.70 16.19 1.06
C VAL A 137 3.87 16.21 0.08
N LYS A 138 4.84 17.08 0.36
CA LYS A 138 6.11 17.18 -0.36
C LYS A 138 7.24 17.02 0.66
N GLU A 139 8.34 16.41 0.24
CA GLU A 139 9.54 16.24 1.07
C GLU A 139 9.27 15.53 2.42
N GLN A 140 8.33 14.58 2.44
CA GLN A 140 7.93 13.81 3.64
C GLN A 140 7.41 14.66 4.82
N ASP A 141 6.88 15.86 4.57
CA ASP A 141 6.27 16.72 5.60
C ASP A 141 4.83 16.29 5.95
N PHE A 142 4.70 15.11 6.58
CA PHE A 142 3.43 14.56 7.04
C PHE A 142 3.00 15.20 8.36
N ARG A 143 1.70 15.48 8.53
CA ARG A 143 1.19 16.13 9.75
C ARG A 143 0.80 15.15 10.87
N PHE A 144 0.70 13.85 10.56
CA PHE A 144 0.29 12.82 11.52
C PHE A 144 -1.00 13.20 12.28
N SER A 145 -1.96 13.79 11.56
CA SER A 145 -3.21 14.31 12.09
C SER A 145 -4.37 13.87 11.21
N PRO A 146 -5.62 13.79 11.71
CA PRO A 146 -6.78 13.51 10.88
C PRO A 146 -6.86 14.40 9.63
N GLY A 147 -7.23 13.81 8.50
CA GLY A 147 -7.27 14.49 7.21
C GLY A 147 -6.85 13.61 6.04
N ILE A 148 -6.70 14.26 4.89
CA ILE A 148 -6.41 13.60 3.62
C ILE A 148 -5.05 14.10 3.13
N GLU A 149 -4.12 13.17 2.96
CA GLU A 149 -2.77 13.44 2.50
C GLU A 149 -2.56 12.76 1.13
N ILE A 150 -2.16 13.55 0.13
CA ILE A 150 -1.81 13.05 -1.20
C ILE A 150 -0.30 13.15 -1.43
N THR A 151 0.31 12.05 -1.86
CA THR A 151 1.75 11.91 -2.05
C THR A 151 2.09 10.67 -2.87
N GLU A 152 3.34 10.51 -3.24
CA GLU A 152 3.82 9.32 -3.95
C GLU A 152 4.02 8.15 -2.97
N ILE A 153 3.80 6.92 -3.46
CA ILE A 153 3.91 5.69 -2.65
C ILE A 153 5.27 5.60 -1.92
N GLU A 154 6.35 6.06 -2.55
CA GLU A 154 7.70 6.02 -1.98
C GLU A 154 7.85 6.86 -0.71
N GLN A 155 7.14 7.98 -0.62
CA GLN A 155 7.20 8.88 0.55
C GLN A 155 6.44 8.33 1.75
N ALA A 156 5.44 7.46 1.53
CA ALA A 156 4.61 6.89 2.58
C ALA A 156 5.26 5.70 3.30
N LYS A 157 6.49 5.31 2.94
CA LYS A 157 7.16 4.16 3.56
C LYS A 157 7.37 4.40 5.06
N GLY A 158 6.97 3.42 5.86
CA GLY A 158 7.04 3.48 7.33
C GLY A 158 5.83 4.16 7.98
N LEU A 159 4.90 4.69 7.17
CA LEU A 159 3.67 5.30 7.66
C LEU A 159 2.50 4.32 7.62
N GLU A 160 1.39 4.72 8.24
CA GLU A 160 0.14 3.98 8.29
C GLU A 160 -1.04 4.94 8.22
N PHE A 161 -2.11 4.51 7.57
CA PHE A 161 -3.33 5.27 7.41
C PHE A 161 -4.53 4.36 7.59
N ASP A 162 -5.62 4.91 8.12
CA ASP A 162 -6.87 4.17 8.27
C ASP A 162 -7.39 3.72 6.90
N TYR A 163 -7.36 4.64 5.93
CA TYR A 163 -7.79 4.40 4.56
C TYR A 163 -6.66 4.74 3.59
N VAL A 164 -6.43 3.86 2.62
CA VAL A 164 -5.50 4.11 1.52
C VAL A 164 -6.21 3.94 0.20
N ILE A 165 -6.01 4.90 -0.69
CA ILE A 165 -6.40 4.81 -2.08
C ILE A 165 -5.11 4.80 -2.91
N LEU A 166 -4.85 3.71 -3.62
CA LEU A 166 -3.80 3.64 -4.63
C LEU A 166 -4.37 4.13 -5.96
N LEU A 167 -3.81 5.21 -6.47
CA LEU A 167 -4.21 5.85 -7.72
C LEU A 167 -3.36 5.34 -8.88
N ASP A 168 -3.93 5.43 -10.09
CA ASP A 168 -3.34 5.02 -11.36
C ASP A 168 -2.74 3.60 -11.31
N THR A 169 -3.50 2.64 -10.78
CA THR A 169 -3.09 1.22 -10.69
C THR A 169 -3.22 0.49 -12.05
N ASP A 170 -2.80 1.17 -13.12
CA ASP A 170 -2.80 0.71 -14.51
C ASP A 170 -1.46 0.10 -14.94
N ASP A 171 -1.46 -0.57 -16.10
CA ASP A 171 -0.28 -1.22 -16.67
C ASP A 171 0.83 -0.21 -17.05
N SER A 172 0.46 1.01 -17.44
CA SER A 172 1.43 2.07 -17.73
C SER A 172 2.23 2.51 -16.51
N SER A 173 1.57 2.61 -15.36
CA SER A 173 2.18 3.05 -14.10
C SER A 173 2.80 1.91 -13.31
N PHE A 174 2.24 0.70 -13.42
CA PHE A 174 2.70 -0.50 -12.74
C PHE A 174 2.82 -1.69 -13.68
N PRO A 175 3.78 -1.67 -14.63
CA PRO A 175 4.06 -2.81 -15.49
C PRO A 175 4.57 -4.00 -14.66
N ASP A 176 4.32 -5.22 -15.15
CA ASP A 176 4.68 -6.43 -14.40
C ASP A 176 6.19 -6.66 -14.32
N ASN A 177 6.80 -6.09 -13.29
CA ASN A 177 8.16 -6.38 -12.87
C ASN A 177 8.31 -6.23 -11.35
N LEU A 178 9.41 -6.75 -10.83
CA LEU A 178 9.68 -6.83 -9.40
C LEU A 178 9.62 -5.48 -8.67
N ALA A 179 10.08 -4.40 -9.30
CA ALA A 179 10.09 -3.08 -8.68
C ALA A 179 8.67 -2.57 -8.42
N HIS A 180 7.79 -2.68 -9.40
CA HIS A 180 6.40 -2.22 -9.29
C HIS A 180 5.57 -3.14 -8.39
N ARG A 181 5.86 -4.45 -8.37
CA ARG A 181 5.27 -5.38 -7.38
C ARG A 181 5.61 -4.95 -5.95
N ARG A 182 6.88 -4.64 -5.68
CA ARG A 182 7.30 -4.14 -4.36
C ARG A 182 6.70 -2.79 -4.02
N LEU A 183 6.60 -1.89 -4.99
CA LEU A 183 5.99 -0.57 -4.80
C LEU A 183 4.50 -0.71 -4.41
N LEU A 184 3.72 -1.50 -5.14
CA LEU A 184 2.33 -1.80 -4.81
C LEU A 184 2.19 -2.50 -3.45
N HIS A 185 3.08 -3.43 -3.13
CA HIS A 185 3.10 -4.09 -1.82
C HIS A 185 3.33 -3.07 -0.68
N VAL A 186 4.28 -2.14 -0.85
CA VAL A 186 4.50 -1.07 0.12
C VAL A 186 3.26 -0.21 0.27
N GLY A 187 2.64 0.23 -0.84
CA GLY A 187 1.42 1.04 -0.83
C GLY A 187 0.26 0.33 -0.13
N ALA A 188 -0.01 -0.93 -0.48
CA ALA A 188 -1.09 -1.72 0.10
C ALA A 188 -0.91 -1.92 1.62
N THR A 189 0.31 -2.17 2.09
CA THR A 189 0.61 -2.38 3.52
C THR A 189 0.56 -1.10 4.36
N ARG A 190 0.33 0.07 3.74
CA ARG A 190 0.05 1.32 4.49
C ARG A 190 -1.38 1.35 5.03
N ALA A 191 -2.29 0.53 4.48
CA ALA A 191 -3.70 0.53 4.81
C ALA A 191 -4.01 -0.29 6.06
N ILE A 192 -4.72 0.31 7.01
CA ILE A 192 -5.15 -0.34 8.25
C ILE A 192 -6.58 -0.93 8.10
N HIS A 193 -7.55 -0.13 7.66
CA HIS A 193 -8.97 -0.50 7.60
C HIS A 193 -9.44 -0.87 6.19
N GLN A 194 -9.22 0.00 5.21
CA GLN A 194 -9.72 -0.15 3.84
C GLN A 194 -8.64 0.22 2.83
N LEU A 195 -8.58 -0.57 1.76
CA LEU A 195 -7.75 -0.30 0.59
C LEU A 195 -8.64 -0.22 -0.65
N TRP A 196 -8.51 0.88 -1.39
CA TRP A 196 -9.10 1.07 -2.70
C TRP A 196 -8.00 1.21 -3.76
N LEU A 197 -8.24 0.63 -4.93
CA LEU A 197 -7.40 0.73 -6.12
C LEU A 197 -8.21 1.46 -7.19
N MET A 198 -7.60 2.41 -7.88
CA MET A 198 -8.26 3.18 -8.94
C MET A 198 -7.40 3.23 -10.18
N HIS A 199 -8.03 3.07 -11.34
CA HIS A 199 -7.34 3.17 -12.62
C HIS A 199 -8.26 3.77 -13.70
N THR A 200 -7.67 4.54 -14.61
CA THR A 200 -8.36 5.15 -15.78
C THR A 200 -8.00 4.42 -17.08
N SER A 201 -6.91 3.67 -17.06
CA SER A 201 -6.36 2.88 -18.17
C SER A 201 -6.49 1.38 -17.91
N PRO A 202 -6.08 0.48 -18.85
CA PRO A 202 -6.07 -0.95 -18.58
C PRO A 202 -5.35 -1.28 -17.27
N VAL A 203 -6.02 -2.06 -16.41
CA VAL A 203 -5.50 -2.42 -15.09
C VAL A 203 -4.14 -3.11 -15.18
N SER A 204 -3.26 -2.82 -14.22
CA SER A 204 -1.96 -3.51 -14.11
C SER A 204 -2.16 -5.03 -14.05
N PRO A 205 -1.36 -5.83 -14.80
CA PRO A 205 -1.39 -7.29 -14.69
C PRO A 205 -1.10 -7.78 -13.26
N ILE A 206 -0.28 -7.04 -12.50
CA ILE A 206 0.02 -7.33 -11.09
C ILE A 206 -1.26 -7.25 -10.27
N VAL A 207 -2.01 -6.15 -10.42
CA VAL A 207 -3.25 -5.90 -9.68
C VAL A 207 -4.34 -6.88 -10.10
N ALA A 208 -4.52 -7.12 -11.39
CA ALA A 208 -5.50 -8.07 -11.90
C ALA A 208 -5.26 -9.48 -11.33
N SER A 209 -4.00 -9.94 -11.34
CA SER A 209 -3.62 -11.24 -10.77
C SER A 209 -3.86 -11.28 -9.25
N ALA A 210 -3.45 -10.25 -8.51
CA ALA A 210 -3.62 -10.20 -7.06
C ALA A 210 -5.11 -10.18 -6.64
N MET A 211 -5.94 -9.42 -7.35
CA MET A 211 -7.39 -9.37 -7.11
C MET A 211 -8.07 -10.71 -7.41
N ALA A 212 -7.62 -11.44 -8.43
CA ALA A 212 -8.13 -12.78 -8.74
C ALA A 212 -7.75 -13.80 -7.67
N SER A 213 -6.51 -13.78 -7.19
CA SER A 213 -6.04 -14.64 -6.10
C SER A 213 -6.80 -14.39 -4.79
N ALA A 214 -7.06 -13.12 -4.45
CA ALA A 214 -7.83 -12.78 -3.25
C ALA A 214 -9.30 -13.24 -3.33
N ARG A 215 -9.92 -13.20 -4.52
CA ARG A 215 -11.29 -13.70 -4.72
C ARG A 215 -11.38 -15.22 -4.65
N GLY A 216 -10.39 -15.94 -5.20
CA GLY A 216 -10.33 -17.40 -5.15
C GLY A 216 -10.03 -17.97 -3.76
N ALA A 217 -9.57 -17.13 -2.82
CA ALA A 217 -9.33 -17.50 -1.43
C ALA A 217 -10.55 -17.27 -0.51
N ASP A 218 -11.64 -16.64 -0.99
CA ASP A 218 -12.86 -16.46 -0.19
C ASP A 218 -13.71 -17.74 -0.20
N PRO A 219 -13.82 -18.49 0.91
CA PRO A 219 -14.60 -19.72 0.98
C PRO A 219 -16.11 -19.52 0.71
N ARG A 220 -16.58 -18.27 0.58
CA ARG A 220 -17.97 -17.93 0.26
C ARG A 220 -18.25 -17.77 -1.24
N SER A 221 -17.25 -17.81 -2.13
CA SER A 221 -17.48 -17.67 -3.57
C SER A 221 -18.02 -18.93 -4.24
N ASP A 222 -17.88 -20.11 -3.61
CA ASP A 222 -18.36 -21.40 -4.15
C ASP A 222 -19.87 -21.62 -3.98
N GLU A 223 -20.58 -20.75 -3.26
CA GLU A 223 -22.01 -20.94 -2.95
C GLU A 223 -22.97 -20.16 -3.87
N ARG A 224 -22.46 -19.57 -4.97
CA ARG A 224 -23.26 -18.77 -5.93
C ARG A 224 -23.13 -19.22 -7.40
N ALA A 225 -22.67 -20.44 -7.67
CA ALA A 225 -22.69 -21.04 -9.01
C ALA A 225 -23.93 -21.93 -9.23
#